data_AF-T1BYI8-F1
#
_entry.id   AF-T1BYI8-F1
#
_cell.length_a   1.000
_cell.length_b   1.000
_cell.length_c   1.000
_cell.angle_alpha   90.00
_cell.angle_beta   90.00
_cell.angle_gamma   90.00
#
_symmetry.space_group_name_H-M   'P 1'
#
loop_
_entity.id
_entity.type
_entity.pdbx_description
1 polymer ?
#
loop_
_entity_poly.entity_id
_entity_poly.type
_entity_poly.pdbx_seq_one_letter_code
_entity_poly.pdbx_strand_id
1 'polypeptide(L)'
;PQLRYAGSVLRAWRGRLYAEPWSPPPPDEWTLAWDGAPLALAGGASLYLDAAARFNPLLRVRACRVGERVRPAGAAHARDLGSLFQRANVPPWQRARCPLVETAAGEMLALGDIALSAAGQAYFNAHGVRPRWRRSAPLPPAQSMPAI
;
A
#
# COMPACT_ATOMS: atom_id res chain seq x y z
N PRO A 1 12.02 -17.70 5.28
CA PRO A 1 12.11 -17.95 6.75
C PRO A 1 11.51 -16.77 7.52
N GLN A 2 10.86 -17.02 8.65
CA GLN A 2 10.26 -16.00 9.52
C GLN A 2 10.66 -16.30 10.97
N LEU A 3 11.15 -15.28 11.69
CA LEU A 3 11.42 -15.32 13.13
C LEU A 3 10.59 -14.24 13.82
N ARG A 4 9.94 -14.55 14.95
CA ARG A 4 9.27 -13.56 15.79
C ARG A 4 10.13 -13.33 17.03
N TYR A 5 10.42 -12.07 17.34
CA TYR A 5 11.27 -11.70 18.46
C TYR A 5 10.90 -10.31 18.96
N ALA A 6 10.69 -10.16 20.28
CA ALA A 6 10.42 -8.87 20.94
C ALA A 6 9.35 -7.99 20.22
N GLY A 7 8.20 -8.56 19.87
CA GLY A 7 7.12 -7.83 19.18
C GLY A 7 7.38 -7.53 17.70
N SER A 8 8.51 -7.99 17.16
CA SER A 8 8.91 -7.81 15.76
C SER A 8 8.92 -9.13 15.00
N VAL A 9 8.85 -9.04 13.68
CA VAL A 9 9.01 -10.15 12.76
C VAL A 9 10.19 -9.88 11.85
N LEU A 10 11.14 -10.81 11.84
CA LEU A 10 12.22 -10.84 10.87
C LEU A 10 11.86 -11.82 9.75
N ARG A 11 11.97 -11.36 8.50
CA ARG A 11 11.66 -12.16 7.32
C ARG A 11 12.76 -12.00 6.29
N ALA A 12 13.21 -13.11 5.69
CA ALA A 12 14.15 -13.05 4.57
C ALA A 12 13.42 -13.18 3.23
N TRP A 13 13.73 -12.30 2.28
CA TRP A 13 13.22 -12.38 0.91
C TRP A 13 14.21 -11.72 -0.06
N ARG A 14 14.51 -12.43 -1.17
CA ARG A 14 15.45 -11.99 -2.23
C ARG A 14 16.80 -11.48 -1.69
N GLY A 15 17.41 -12.25 -0.78
CA GLY A 15 18.72 -11.92 -0.21
C GLY A 15 18.71 -10.73 0.75
N ARG A 16 17.53 -10.25 1.17
CA ARG A 16 17.38 -9.15 2.14
C ARG A 16 16.66 -9.62 3.39
N LEU A 17 17.04 -9.05 4.53
CA LEU A 17 16.35 -9.24 5.80
C LEU A 17 15.46 -8.02 6.06
N TYR A 18 14.20 -8.29 6.37
CA TYR A 18 13.19 -7.30 6.71
C TYR A 18 12.86 -7.45 8.18
N ALA A 19 12.89 -6.35 8.94
CA ALA A 19 12.44 -6.31 10.31
C ALA A 19 11.26 -5.32 10.40
N GLU A 20 10.11 -5.82 10.82
CA GLU A 20 8.87 -5.04 10.91
C GLU A 20 8.14 -5.36 12.23
N PRO A 21 7.40 -4.42 12.84
CA PRO A 21 6.52 -4.74 13.95
C PRO A 21 5.56 -5.86 13.56
N TRP A 22 5.33 -6.81 14.47
CA TRP A 22 4.30 -7.81 14.24
C TRP A 22 2.95 -7.13 14.17
N SER A 23 2.21 -7.47 13.11
CA SER A 23 0.82 -7.08 12.96
C SER A 23 0.06 -8.21 12.29
N PRO A 24 -1.21 -8.41 12.66
CA PRO A 24 -2.05 -9.39 11.99
C PRO A 24 -2.21 -9.03 10.50
N PRO A 25 -2.44 -10.02 9.63
CA PRO A 25 -2.89 -9.77 8.27
C PRO A 25 -4.14 -8.88 8.27
N PRO A 26 -4.32 -8.00 7.27
CA PRO A 26 -5.61 -7.34 7.06
C PRO A 26 -6.71 -8.37 6.84
N PRO A 27 -7.98 -8.02 7.10
CA PRO A 27 -9.10 -8.79 6.57
C PRO A 27 -9.04 -8.81 5.04
N ASP A 28 -9.55 -9.88 4.42
CA ASP A 28 -9.51 -10.05 2.96
C ASP A 28 -10.33 -8.97 2.23
N GLU A 29 -11.37 -8.46 2.89
CA GLU A 29 -12.23 -7.40 2.37
C GLU A 29 -12.32 -6.26 3.37
N TRP A 30 -11.99 -5.05 2.91
CA TRP A 30 -12.21 -3.80 3.63
C TRP A 30 -12.33 -2.66 2.63
N THR A 31 -13.02 -1.60 3.03
CA THR A 31 -13.21 -0.39 2.22
C THR A 31 -13.34 0.82 3.14
N LEU A 32 -12.69 1.91 2.76
CA LEU A 32 -12.65 3.19 3.46
C LEU A 32 -12.92 4.32 2.47
N ALA A 33 -13.61 5.37 2.91
CA ALA A 33 -13.68 6.62 2.17
C ALA A 33 -12.41 7.43 2.41
N TRP A 34 -11.93 8.12 1.39
CA TRP A 34 -10.66 8.84 1.45
C TRP A 34 -10.76 10.22 0.81
N ASP A 35 -10.49 11.24 1.61
CA ASP A 35 -10.49 12.64 1.23
C ASP A 35 -9.10 13.13 0.81
N GLY A 36 -8.06 12.29 0.75
CA GLY A 36 -6.69 12.70 0.49
C GLY A 36 -5.85 13.03 1.73
N ALA A 37 -6.44 13.06 2.94
CA ALA A 37 -5.68 13.11 4.18
C ALA A 37 -4.85 11.83 4.39
N PRO A 38 -3.74 11.84 5.16
CA PRO A 38 -3.04 10.60 5.49
C PRO A 38 -3.98 9.55 6.09
N LEU A 39 -4.04 8.38 5.46
CA LEU A 39 -4.94 7.29 5.81
C LEU A 39 -4.14 6.12 6.39
N ALA A 40 -4.43 5.76 7.63
CA ALA A 40 -3.89 4.56 8.26
C ALA A 40 -4.53 3.30 7.67
N LEU A 41 -3.70 2.30 7.38
CA LEU A 41 -4.11 1.01 6.85
C LEU A 41 -3.67 -0.10 7.83
N ALA A 42 -4.20 -1.30 7.63
CA ALA A 42 -3.92 -2.44 8.50
C ALA A 42 -2.42 -2.77 8.63
N GLY A 43 -2.00 -3.03 9.88
CA GLY A 43 -0.64 -3.38 10.26
C GLY A 43 0.42 -2.33 9.95
N GLY A 44 0.09 -1.08 10.25
CA GLY A 44 1.02 0.04 10.23
C GLY A 44 1.34 0.56 8.83
N ALA A 45 0.69 0.03 7.79
CA ALA A 45 0.74 0.63 6.47
C ALA A 45 0.00 1.97 6.47
N SER A 46 0.35 2.87 5.55
CA SER A 46 -0.38 4.12 5.36
C SER A 46 -0.38 4.57 3.91
N LEU A 47 -1.50 5.13 3.47
CA LEU A 47 -1.63 5.83 2.19
C LEU A 47 -1.63 7.33 2.45
N TYR A 48 -0.85 8.09 1.68
CA TYR A 48 -0.79 9.55 1.80
C TYR A 48 -0.47 10.16 0.45
N LEU A 49 -0.60 11.47 0.34
CA LEU A 49 -0.19 12.23 -0.84
C LEU A 49 1.18 12.86 -0.59
N ASP A 50 2.00 13.00 -1.64
CA ASP A 50 3.31 13.65 -1.54
C ASP A 50 3.24 15.16 -1.29
N ALA A 51 2.10 15.78 -1.58
CA ALA A 51 1.74 17.13 -1.14
C ALA A 51 0.32 17.15 -0.58
N ALA A 52 0.01 18.12 0.27
CA ALA A 52 -1.31 18.24 0.88
C ALA A 52 -2.38 18.58 -0.19
N ALA A 53 -3.38 17.71 -0.32
CA ALA A 53 -4.59 17.99 -1.08
C ALA A 53 -5.81 17.38 -0.38
N ARG A 54 -7.00 17.81 -0.82
CA ARG A 54 -8.27 17.19 -0.44
C ARG A 54 -9.11 16.89 -1.67
N PHE A 55 -9.78 15.75 -1.64
CA PHE A 55 -10.63 15.27 -2.72
C PHE A 55 -12.11 15.42 -2.33
N ASN A 56 -12.87 16.03 -3.23
CA ASN A 56 -14.32 16.06 -3.19
C ASN A 56 -14.82 15.84 -4.63
N PRO A 57 -15.57 14.75 -4.93
CA PRO A 57 -16.04 13.72 -4.01
C PRO A 57 -14.91 12.88 -3.40
N LEU A 58 -15.23 12.21 -2.29
CA LEU A 58 -14.32 11.25 -1.64
C LEU A 58 -13.98 10.10 -2.59
N LEU A 59 -12.73 9.68 -2.59
CA LEU A 59 -12.29 8.45 -3.23
C LEU A 59 -12.59 7.26 -2.32
N ARG A 60 -12.56 6.06 -2.90
CA ARG A 60 -12.67 4.80 -2.18
C ARG A 60 -11.32 4.11 -2.14
N VAL A 61 -10.91 3.69 -0.95
CA VAL A 61 -9.67 2.93 -0.72
C VAL A 61 -10.06 1.57 -0.18
N ARG A 62 -9.59 0.49 -0.81
CA ARG A 62 -10.00 -0.88 -0.46
C ARG A 62 -8.88 -1.89 -0.55
N ALA A 63 -9.15 -3.10 -0.04
CA ALA A 63 -8.30 -4.26 -0.23
C ALA A 63 -8.14 -4.60 -1.74
N CYS A 64 -6.93 -5.05 -2.10
CA CYS A 64 -6.70 -5.70 -3.38
C CYS A 64 -7.35 -7.09 -3.40
N ARG A 65 -7.99 -7.46 -4.51
CA ARG A 65 -8.54 -8.81 -4.68
C ARG A 65 -7.53 -9.72 -5.38
N VAL A 66 -7.53 -11.00 -5.01
CA VAL A 66 -6.73 -12.01 -5.71
C VAL A 66 -7.20 -12.13 -7.17
N GLY A 67 -6.27 -12.21 -8.12
CA GLY A 67 -6.58 -12.30 -9.55
C GLY A 67 -6.94 -10.97 -10.22
N GLU A 68 -7.03 -9.87 -9.47
CA GLU A 68 -7.30 -8.54 -10.01
C GLU A 68 -6.19 -8.09 -10.98
N ARG A 69 -6.56 -7.27 -11.96
CA ARG A 69 -5.66 -6.77 -12.99
C ARG A 69 -5.76 -5.25 -13.10
N VAL A 70 -4.64 -4.61 -13.38
CA VAL A 70 -4.54 -3.18 -13.59
C VAL A 70 -3.86 -2.94 -14.92
N ARG A 71 -4.36 -1.99 -15.71
CA ARG A 71 -3.66 -1.45 -16.88
C ARG A 71 -2.97 -0.15 -16.48
N PRO A 72 -1.65 -0.15 -16.23
CA PRO A 72 -0.93 1.08 -15.92
C PRO A 72 -1.05 2.10 -17.07
N ALA A 73 -0.98 3.38 -16.75
CA ALA A 73 -0.95 4.45 -17.73
C ALA A 73 0.18 4.21 -18.76
N GLY A 74 -0.14 4.35 -20.05
CA GLY A 74 0.81 4.10 -21.14
C GLY A 74 1.08 2.61 -21.45
N ALA A 75 0.54 1.66 -20.70
CA ALA A 75 0.72 0.23 -20.99
C ALA A 75 -0.29 -0.27 -22.03
N ALA A 76 0.19 -1.06 -23.00
CA ALA A 76 -0.67 -1.68 -24.03
C ALA A 76 -1.69 -2.68 -23.44
N HIS A 77 -1.31 -3.40 -22.38
CA HIS A 77 -2.12 -4.46 -21.78
C HIS A 77 -2.22 -4.35 -20.27
N ALA A 78 -3.33 -4.83 -19.72
CA ALA A 78 -3.50 -5.04 -18.29
C ALA A 78 -2.54 -6.12 -17.77
N ARG A 79 -2.03 -5.94 -16.55
CA ARG A 79 -1.19 -6.89 -15.84
C ARG A 79 -1.88 -7.33 -14.56
N ASP A 80 -1.65 -8.57 -14.16
CA ASP A 80 -2.08 -9.05 -12.85
C ASP A 80 -1.33 -8.32 -11.73
N LEU A 81 -1.98 -8.18 -10.58
CA LEU A 81 -1.37 -7.54 -9.41
C LEU A 81 -0.08 -8.24 -8.98
N GLY A 82 0.00 -9.57 -9.10
CA GLY A 82 1.18 -10.36 -8.75
C GLY A 82 2.43 -9.91 -9.50
N SER A 83 2.33 -9.75 -10.82
CA SER A 83 3.39 -9.26 -11.70
C SER A 83 3.80 -7.83 -11.35
N LEU A 84 2.84 -6.95 -11.06
CA LEU A 84 3.13 -5.57 -10.64
C LEU A 84 3.89 -5.54 -9.31
N PHE A 85 3.46 -6.31 -8.32
CA PHE A 85 4.15 -6.43 -7.04
C PHE A 85 5.57 -7.00 -7.18
N GLN A 86 5.76 -8.00 -8.04
CA GLN A 86 7.08 -8.57 -8.29
C GLN A 86 8.04 -7.54 -8.88
N ARG A 87 7.60 -6.79 -9.91
CA ARG A 87 8.40 -5.71 -10.54
C ARG A 87 8.73 -4.59 -9.56
N ALA A 88 7.78 -4.22 -8.70
CA ALA A 88 7.97 -3.23 -7.64
C ALA A 88 8.75 -3.75 -6.43
N ASN A 89 9.29 -4.96 -6.49
CA ASN A 89 10.02 -5.61 -5.39
C ASN A 89 9.25 -5.62 -4.07
N VAL A 90 7.94 -5.86 -4.11
CA VAL A 90 7.08 -5.94 -2.92
C VAL A 90 7.09 -7.36 -2.36
N PRO A 91 7.57 -7.56 -1.11
CA PRO A 91 7.54 -8.85 -0.42
C PRO A 91 6.12 -9.41 -0.28
N PRO A 92 5.91 -10.73 -0.36
CA PRO A 92 4.58 -11.35 -0.34
C PRO A 92 3.69 -10.92 0.83
N TRP A 93 4.25 -10.81 2.04
CA TRP A 93 3.51 -10.42 3.24
C TRP A 93 3.08 -8.94 3.28
N GLN A 94 3.67 -8.10 2.42
CA GLN A 94 3.28 -6.69 2.28
C GLN A 94 2.22 -6.50 1.19
N ARG A 95 2.08 -7.45 0.24
CA ARG A 95 1.16 -7.33 -0.89
C ARG A 95 -0.30 -7.23 -0.44
N ALA A 96 -0.70 -8.03 0.54
CA ALA A 96 -2.06 -7.99 1.11
C ALA A 96 -2.39 -6.64 1.78
N ARG A 97 -1.37 -5.84 2.13
CA ARG A 97 -1.52 -4.51 2.74
C ARG A 97 -1.53 -3.37 1.71
N CYS A 98 -1.31 -3.66 0.43
CA CYS A 98 -1.33 -2.64 -0.59
C CYS A 98 -2.77 -2.18 -0.85
N PRO A 99 -3.06 -0.87 -0.73
CA PRO A 99 -4.38 -0.35 -1.01
C PRO A 99 -4.63 -0.27 -2.52
N LEU A 100 -5.88 -0.44 -2.90
CA LEU A 100 -6.40 -0.03 -4.19
C LEU A 100 -7.23 1.25 -4.01
N VAL A 101 -6.99 2.25 -4.86
CA VAL A 101 -7.72 3.52 -4.87
C VAL A 101 -8.60 3.58 -6.10
N GLU A 102 -9.88 3.83 -5.91
CA GLU A 102 -10.88 3.96 -6.98
C GLU A 102 -11.80 5.16 -6.74
N THR A 103 -12.50 5.62 -7.77
CA THR A 103 -13.55 6.63 -7.63
C THR A 103 -14.75 6.03 -6.87
N ALA A 104 -15.67 6.87 -6.40
CA ALA A 104 -16.93 6.40 -5.82
C ALA A 104 -17.74 5.49 -6.78
N ALA A 105 -17.57 5.66 -8.10
CA ALA A 105 -18.18 4.84 -9.14
C ALA A 105 -17.43 3.52 -9.41
N GLY A 106 -16.31 3.24 -8.72
CA GLY A 106 -15.52 2.02 -8.88
C GLY A 106 -14.48 2.07 -10.00
N GLU A 107 -14.19 3.25 -10.57
CA GLU A 107 -13.10 3.38 -11.54
C GLU A 107 -11.75 3.34 -10.83
N MET A 108 -10.93 2.36 -11.17
CA MET A 108 -9.58 2.18 -10.62
C MET A 108 -8.65 3.34 -10.98
N LEU A 109 -8.07 3.98 -9.97
CA LEU A 109 -7.10 5.07 -10.12
C LEU A 109 -5.67 4.61 -9.82
N ALA A 110 -5.46 3.91 -8.70
CA ALA A 110 -4.11 3.55 -8.25
C ALA A 110 -4.04 2.20 -7.52
N LEU A 111 -2.93 1.50 -7.70
CA LEU A 111 -2.47 0.42 -6.83
C LEU A 111 -1.37 1.00 -5.92
N GLY A 112 -1.74 1.50 -4.75
CA GLY A 112 -0.84 2.23 -3.86
C GLY A 112 -0.05 3.30 -4.61
N ASP A 113 1.28 3.19 -4.57
CA ASP A 113 2.22 3.99 -5.36
C ASP A 113 2.94 3.18 -6.46
N ILE A 114 2.47 1.97 -6.74
CA ILE A 114 3.09 0.99 -7.65
C ILE A 114 2.67 1.25 -9.09
N ALA A 115 1.39 1.55 -9.30
CA ALA A 115 0.85 1.80 -10.63
C ALA A 115 -0.35 2.76 -10.55
N LEU A 116 -0.43 3.66 -11.52
CA LEU A 116 -1.61 4.48 -11.79
C LEU A 116 -2.27 3.98 -13.08
N SER A 117 -3.59 3.93 -13.13
CA SER A 117 -4.32 3.80 -14.40
C SER A 117 -4.19 5.09 -15.21
N ALA A 118 -4.65 5.09 -16.47
CA ALA A 118 -4.72 6.33 -17.25
C ALA A 118 -5.62 7.39 -16.55
N ALA A 119 -6.78 6.97 -16.03
CA ALA A 119 -7.67 7.83 -15.27
C ALA A 119 -7.02 8.35 -13.99
N GLY A 120 -6.34 7.48 -13.23
CA GLY A 120 -5.61 7.88 -12.03
C GLY A 120 -4.48 8.86 -12.33
N GLN A 121 -3.73 8.62 -13.41
CA GLN A 121 -2.65 9.51 -13.84
C GLN A 121 -3.19 10.91 -14.16
N ALA A 122 -4.30 11.01 -14.88
CA ALA A 122 -4.96 12.27 -15.17
C ALA A 122 -5.50 12.94 -13.90
N TYR A 123 -6.20 12.18 -13.04
CA TYR A 123 -6.80 12.67 -11.81
C TYR A 123 -5.76 13.27 -10.85
N PHE A 124 -4.70 12.53 -10.54
CA PHE A 124 -3.66 13.00 -9.63
C PHE A 124 -2.80 14.12 -10.25
N ASN A 125 -2.63 14.15 -11.59
CA ASN A 125 -2.00 15.28 -12.28
C ASN A 125 -2.81 16.57 -12.16
N ALA A 126 -4.13 16.49 -12.36
CA ALA A 126 -5.01 17.66 -12.25
C ALA A 126 -4.98 18.28 -10.85
N HIS A 127 -4.65 17.49 -9.83
CA HIS A 127 -4.48 17.94 -8.45
C HIS A 127 -3.03 18.22 -8.05
N GLY A 128 -2.06 18.03 -8.94
CA GLY A 128 -0.65 18.29 -8.66
C GLY A 128 -0.04 17.40 -7.56
N VAL A 129 -0.59 16.19 -7.35
CA VAL A 129 -0.16 15.26 -6.28
C VAL A 129 0.14 13.86 -6.81
N ARG A 130 0.74 13.03 -5.96
CA ARG A 130 0.85 11.58 -6.15
C ARG A 130 0.51 10.81 -4.88
N PRO A 131 -0.21 9.68 -4.99
CA PRO A 131 -0.35 8.77 -3.87
C PRO A 131 0.97 8.08 -3.55
N ARG A 132 1.20 7.86 -2.26
CA ARG A 132 2.37 7.20 -1.66
C ARG A 132 1.92 6.13 -0.71
N TRP A 133 2.50 4.94 -0.82
CA TRP A 133 2.19 3.82 0.05
C TRP A 133 3.39 3.45 0.91
N ARG A 134 3.26 3.70 2.22
CA ARG A 134 4.21 3.22 3.21
C ARG A 134 3.75 1.84 3.70
N ARG A 135 4.62 0.85 3.54
CA ARG A 135 4.29 -0.59 3.72
C ARG A 135 4.19 -1.01 5.19
N SER A 136 4.99 -0.39 6.05
CA SER A 136 4.97 -0.57 7.49
C SER A 136 5.46 0.70 8.17
N ALA A 137 5.01 0.92 9.40
CA ALA A 137 5.63 1.91 10.26
C ALA A 137 7.10 1.51 10.50
N PRO A 138 8.01 2.49 10.67
CA PRO A 138 9.35 2.19 11.15
C PRO A 138 9.25 1.44 12.48
N LEU A 139 10.19 0.53 12.72
CA LEU A 139 10.33 -0.06 14.06
C LEU A 139 10.48 1.09 15.07
N PRO A 140 9.74 1.07 16.19
CA PRO A 140 10.06 1.98 17.27
C PRO A 140 11.53 1.76 17.67
N PRO A 141 12.26 2.81 18.08
CA PRO A 141 13.61 2.64 18.58
C PRO A 141 13.62 1.59 19.69
N ALA A 142 14.68 0.77 19.73
CA ALA A 142 14.84 -0.24 20.76
C ALA A 142 14.79 0.47 22.13
N GLN A 143 13.72 0.28 22.88
CA GLN A 143 13.67 0.77 24.25
C GLN A 143 14.73 0.00 25.01
N SER A 144 15.72 0.71 25.56
CA SER A 144 16.73 0.11 26.43
C SER A 144 15.99 -0.48 27.62
N MET A 145 15.94 -1.81 27.71
CA MET A 145 15.44 -2.47 28.92
C MET A 145 16.37 -2.10 30.08
N PRO A 146 15.84 -1.86 31.30
CA PRO A 146 16.68 -1.74 32.47
C PRO A 146 17.48 -3.04 32.61
N ALA A 147 18.79 -2.91 32.85
CA ALA A 147 19.63 -4.04 33.22
C ALA A 147 19.04 -4.69 34.48
N ILE A 148 18.88 -6.01 34.45
CA ILE A 148 18.51 -6.84 35.62
C ILE A 148 19.70 -6.88 36.58
#